data_AF-A0A5B0FYS4-F1
#
_entry.id   AF-A0A5B0FYS4-F1
#
_cell.length_a   1.000
_cell.length_b   1.000
_cell.length_c   1.000
_cell.angle_alpha   90.00
_cell.angle_beta   90.00
_cell.angle_gamma   90.00
#
_symmetry.space_group_name_H-M   'P 1'
#
loop_
_entity.id
_entity.type
_entity.pdbx_description
1 polymer ?
#
loop_
_entity_poly.entity_id
_entity_poly.type
_entity_poly.pdbx_seq_one_letter_code
_entity_poly.pdbx_strand_id
1 'polypeptide(L)'
;MKIYRPRFWSLDSGIDYSAPVIHLNDIVPAVGKKTFAFFDRDDRLEAGATILLIWCPPVSDLNGWSEQPSEIAQSHLLKAHVIGVAQACAHPAPHGERKYELEILSCERLLPALQALPEESTSWNLQGIGSEQGNFLAWDELHWCGRALVEGFTYLTANTSNEAHLELILEESGDELFGLFSVHIDPGGTFHEMGRKQLTGEERRVVERAIKLAHPLQDSQALYLVQ
;
A
#
# COMPACT_ATOMS: atom_id res chain seq x y z
N MET A 1 7.10 0.82 -13.86
CA MET A 1 7.93 1.42 -12.80
C MET A 1 7.57 0.69 -11.51
N LYS A 2 8.53 0.07 -10.81
CA LYS A 2 8.24 -0.71 -9.58
C LYS A 2 7.84 0.25 -8.45
N ILE A 3 6.78 -0.10 -7.73
CA ILE A 3 6.27 0.63 -6.57
C ILE A 3 6.76 -0.11 -5.34
N TYR A 4 7.20 0.65 -4.34
CA TYR A 4 7.60 0.09 -3.06
C TYR A 4 6.72 0.65 -1.95
N ARG A 5 6.44 -0.19 -0.96
CA ARG A 5 5.90 0.23 0.32
C ARG A 5 7.02 0.01 1.34
N PRO A 6 7.67 1.07 1.84
CA PRO A 6 8.67 0.92 2.89
C PRO A 6 8.09 0.16 4.08
N ARG A 7 8.96 -0.53 4.82
CA ARG A 7 8.57 -1.23 6.06
C ARG A 7 8.21 -0.24 7.15
N PHE A 8 8.93 0.87 7.23
CA PHE A 8 8.60 2.03 8.05
C PHE A 8 9.43 3.24 7.62
N TRP A 9 8.93 4.42 7.95
CA TRP A 9 9.65 5.68 7.75
C TRP A 9 10.47 6.05 8.98
N SER A 10 11.64 6.68 8.79
CA SER A 10 12.51 7.04 9.91
C SER A 10 11.86 8.11 10.78
N LEU A 11 11.74 7.83 12.08
CA LEU A 11 11.12 8.71 13.08
C LEU A 11 12.02 9.87 13.54
N ASP A 12 13.14 10.09 12.84
CA ASP A 12 14.26 10.96 13.28
C ASP A 12 13.91 12.47 13.34
N SER A 13 12.65 12.83 13.09
CA SER A 13 12.18 14.22 13.01
C SER A 13 11.81 14.84 14.37
N GLY A 14 11.90 14.09 15.48
CA GLY A 14 11.49 14.58 16.81
C GLY A 14 9.97 14.68 16.99
N ILE A 15 9.20 13.94 16.20
CA ILE A 15 7.74 13.87 16.28
C ILE A 15 7.34 13.02 17.49
N ASP A 16 6.44 13.55 18.33
CA ASP A 16 5.81 12.79 19.39
C ASP A 16 4.61 12.01 18.84
N TYR A 17 4.83 10.77 18.42
CA TYR A 17 3.77 9.88 17.94
C TYR A 17 2.82 9.40 19.05
N SER A 18 3.08 9.74 20.31
CA SER A 18 2.14 9.50 21.42
C SER A 18 1.17 10.66 21.64
N ALA A 19 1.34 11.76 20.90
CA ALA A 19 0.43 12.90 20.98
C ALA A 19 -0.99 12.49 20.57
N PRO A 20 -2.03 13.00 21.24
CA PRO A 20 -3.42 12.68 20.92
C PRO A 20 -3.86 13.24 19.55
N VAL A 21 -3.13 14.22 19.04
CA VAL A 21 -3.35 14.85 17.74
C VAL A 21 -2.00 15.05 17.07
N ILE A 22 -1.90 14.65 15.81
CA ILE A 22 -0.71 14.80 14.97
C ILE A 22 -1.11 15.51 13.69
N HIS A 23 -0.41 16.60 13.36
CA HIS A 23 -0.60 17.30 12.08
C HIS A 23 0.09 16.53 10.97
N LEU A 24 -0.67 16.21 9.92
CA LEU A 24 -0.20 15.43 8.79
C LEU A 24 0.97 16.12 8.07
N ASN A 25 0.92 17.45 7.99
CA ASN A 25 1.97 18.29 7.41
C ASN A 25 3.33 18.21 8.14
N ASP A 26 3.33 17.78 9.41
CA ASP A 26 4.56 17.63 10.19
C ASP A 26 5.24 16.28 9.95
N ILE A 27 4.50 15.29 9.43
CA ILE A 27 4.96 13.89 9.33
C ILE A 27 5.09 13.38 7.89
N VAL A 28 4.38 14.00 6.94
CA VAL A 28 4.46 13.61 5.52
C VAL A 28 5.77 14.14 4.92
N PRO A 29 6.51 13.32 4.15
CA PRO A 29 7.71 13.77 3.47
C PRO A 29 7.45 14.93 2.49
N ALA A 30 8.15 16.05 2.70
CA ALA A 30 7.99 17.26 1.91
C ALA A 30 8.83 17.25 0.61
N VAL A 31 8.28 17.82 -0.46
CA VAL A 31 8.95 17.95 -1.76
C VAL A 31 10.24 18.78 -1.64
N GLY A 32 11.31 18.32 -2.29
CA GLY A 32 12.64 18.91 -2.25
C GLY A 32 13.39 18.68 -0.93
N LYS A 33 12.84 17.89 -0.01
CA LYS A 33 13.51 17.49 1.22
C LYS A 33 14.06 16.07 1.10
N LYS A 34 15.12 15.85 1.87
CA LYS A 34 15.68 14.52 2.09
C LYS A 34 14.97 13.87 3.27
N THR A 35 14.74 12.58 3.15
CA THR A 35 14.17 11.75 4.21
C THR A 35 14.81 10.36 4.17
N PHE A 36 14.44 9.53 5.14
CA PHE A 36 14.91 8.17 5.24
C PHE A 36 13.76 7.19 5.41
N ALA A 37 13.87 6.05 4.74
CA ALA A 37 12.93 4.95 4.87
C ALA A 37 13.67 3.62 4.93
N PHE A 38 13.05 2.65 5.59
CA PHE A 38 13.59 1.31 5.77
C PHE A 38 12.88 0.34 4.83
N PHE A 39 13.67 -0.48 4.17
CA PHE A 39 13.19 -1.46 3.19
C PHE A 39 13.64 -2.86 3.60
N ASP A 40 12.89 -3.86 3.14
CA ASP A 40 13.28 -5.25 3.31
C ASP A 40 14.69 -5.48 2.73
N ARG A 41 15.39 -6.49 3.24
CA ARG A 41 16.73 -6.88 2.75
C ARG A 41 16.73 -7.23 1.27
N ASP A 42 15.61 -7.74 0.79
CA ASP A 42 15.44 -8.16 -0.61
C ASP A 42 15.11 -6.98 -1.53
N ASP A 43 14.61 -5.86 -0.99
CA ASP A 43 14.41 -4.61 -1.71
C ASP A 43 15.72 -3.81 -1.84
N ARG A 44 16.52 -4.21 -2.83
CA ARG A 44 17.76 -3.53 -3.17
C ARG A 44 17.50 -2.35 -4.10
N LEU A 45 17.31 -1.17 -3.51
CA LEU A 45 17.18 0.06 -4.28
C LEU A 45 18.53 0.47 -4.88
N GLU A 46 18.51 0.85 -6.16
CA GLU A 46 19.67 1.34 -6.89
C GLU A 46 19.84 2.85 -6.65
N ALA A 47 21.05 3.28 -6.25
CA ALA A 47 21.37 4.69 -6.12
C ALA A 47 21.29 5.38 -7.49
N GLY A 48 20.68 6.56 -7.53
CA GLY A 48 20.40 7.28 -8.78
C GLY A 48 19.04 6.94 -9.40
N ALA A 49 18.37 5.86 -8.97
CA ALA A 49 17.06 5.49 -9.49
C ALA A 49 15.97 6.46 -9.02
N THR A 50 14.92 6.60 -9.84
CA THR A 50 13.68 7.26 -9.45
C THR A 50 12.61 6.19 -9.23
N ILE A 51 12.00 6.19 -8.04
CA ILE A 51 11.03 5.17 -7.62
C ILE A 51 9.72 5.81 -7.17
N LEU A 52 8.66 5.00 -7.17
CA LEU A 52 7.39 5.33 -6.52
C LEU A 52 7.30 4.65 -5.17
N LEU A 53 6.78 5.38 -4.19
CA LEU A 53 6.62 4.94 -2.82
C LEU A 53 5.21 5.22 -2.33
N ILE A 54 4.64 4.29 -1.58
CA ILE A 54 3.45 4.58 -0.78
C ILE A 54 3.91 4.96 0.62
N TRP A 55 3.57 6.17 1.05
CA TRP A 55 3.68 6.59 2.44
C TRP A 55 2.35 6.34 3.13
N CYS A 56 2.40 5.61 4.24
CA CYS A 56 1.25 5.33 5.09
C CYS A 56 1.38 6.15 6.39
N PRO A 57 0.26 6.61 6.98
CA PRO A 57 0.29 7.19 8.31
C PRO A 57 0.64 6.17 9.40
N PRO A 58 0.96 6.62 10.63
CA PRO A 58 1.63 5.81 11.65
C PRO A 58 0.97 4.47 12.00
N VAL A 59 -0.36 4.41 12.15
CA VAL A 59 -1.01 3.13 12.51
C VAL A 59 -0.89 2.14 11.36
N SER A 60 -1.11 2.59 10.13
CA SER A 60 -1.02 1.76 8.93
C SER A 60 0.41 1.44 8.49
N ASP A 61 1.39 2.24 8.88
CA ASP A 61 2.83 1.95 8.70
C ASP A 61 3.24 0.76 9.58
N LEU A 62 2.66 0.64 10.78
CA LEU A 62 2.96 -0.45 11.72
C LEU A 62 2.09 -1.70 11.51
N ASN A 63 0.79 -1.50 11.31
CA ASN A 63 -0.20 -2.58 11.38
C ASN A 63 -0.97 -2.81 10.06
N GLY A 64 -0.74 -1.97 9.05
CA GLY A 64 -1.47 -2.00 7.79
C GLY A 64 -2.82 -1.26 7.85
N TRP A 65 -3.39 -0.99 6.67
CA TRP A 65 -4.66 -0.26 6.57
C TRP A 65 -5.84 -1.04 7.11
N SER A 66 -5.73 -2.37 7.24
CA SER A 66 -6.80 -3.21 7.79
C SER A 66 -7.16 -2.86 9.23
N GLU A 67 -6.20 -2.33 10.00
CA GLU A 67 -6.42 -1.90 11.39
C GLU A 67 -6.96 -0.47 11.49
N GLN A 68 -6.57 0.42 10.58
CA GLN A 68 -7.02 1.83 10.54
C GLN A 68 -7.40 2.25 9.11
N PRO A 69 -8.52 1.76 8.55
CA PRO A 69 -8.82 1.97 7.13
C PRO A 69 -8.95 3.45 6.71
N SER A 70 -9.37 4.35 7.61
CA SER A 70 -9.47 5.78 7.29
C SER A 70 -8.13 6.42 6.88
N GLU A 71 -7.00 5.82 7.27
CA GLU A 71 -5.67 6.29 6.89
C GLU A 71 -5.34 6.09 5.41
N ILE A 72 -6.10 5.30 4.67
CA ILE A 72 -5.98 5.24 3.20
C ILE A 72 -6.21 6.64 2.60
N ALA A 73 -7.17 7.41 3.13
CA ALA A 73 -7.43 8.78 2.67
C ALA A 73 -6.30 9.76 3.01
N GLN A 74 -5.51 9.46 4.04
CA GLN A 74 -4.37 10.28 4.48
C GLN A 74 -3.02 9.76 3.94
N SER A 75 -3.03 8.63 3.21
CA SER A 75 -1.84 8.06 2.60
C SER A 75 -1.42 8.86 1.36
N HIS A 76 -0.13 8.79 1.03
CA HIS A 76 0.46 9.57 -0.06
C HIS A 76 1.22 8.68 -1.03
N LEU A 77 1.10 9.00 -2.33
CA LEU A 77 2.00 8.50 -3.36
C LEU A 77 3.16 9.48 -3.49
N LEU A 78 4.38 9.00 -3.26
CA LEU A 78 5.60 9.77 -3.39
C LEU A 78 6.38 9.31 -4.61
N LYS A 79 6.99 10.27 -5.31
CA LYS A 79 8.09 10.00 -6.24
C LYS A 79 9.37 10.44 -5.59
N ALA A 80 10.37 9.56 -5.54
CA ALA A 80 11.63 9.86 -4.87
C ALA A 80 12.84 9.47 -5.71
N HIS A 81 13.91 10.25 -5.58
CA HIS A 81 15.23 9.91 -6.06
C HIS A 81 16.00 9.17 -4.95
N VAL A 82 16.57 8.02 -5.28
CA VAL A 82 17.36 7.22 -4.34
C VAL A 82 18.76 7.80 -4.28
N ILE A 83 19.14 8.41 -3.17
CA ILE A 83 20.51 8.93 -2.98
C ILE A 83 21.47 7.78 -2.73
N GLY A 84 21.08 6.81 -1.89
CA GLY A 84 21.86 5.63 -1.60
C GLY A 84 21.53 5.03 -0.24
N VAL A 85 22.30 4.02 0.15
CA VAL A 85 22.20 3.43 1.49
C VAL A 85 22.75 4.44 2.50
N ALA A 86 21.94 4.78 3.51
CA ALA A 86 22.39 5.67 4.58
C ALA A 86 23.51 4.99 5.37
N GLN A 87 24.65 5.65 5.55
CA GLN A 87 25.75 5.10 6.35
C GLN A 87 25.30 4.89 7.81
N ALA A 88 25.79 3.79 8.40
CA ALA A 88 25.34 3.20 9.67
C ALA A 88 24.81 4.21 10.69
N CYS A 89 23.50 4.17 10.94
CA CYS A 89 22.92 4.82 12.09
C CYS A 89 23.45 4.17 13.38
N ALA A 90 23.56 4.97 14.44
CA ALA A 90 23.92 4.49 15.79
C ALA A 90 22.95 3.42 16.34
N HIS A 91 21.78 3.27 15.71
CA HIS A 91 20.79 2.26 16.01
C HIS A 91 20.67 1.27 14.85
N PRO A 92 20.97 -0.02 15.06
CA PRO A 92 20.78 -1.03 14.03
C PRO A 92 19.30 -1.10 13.66
N ALA A 93 19.02 -1.29 12.36
CA ALA A 93 17.66 -1.50 11.89
C ALA A 93 17.05 -2.71 12.62
N PRO A 94 15.83 -2.58 13.19
CA PRO A 94 15.17 -3.65 13.90
C PRO A 94 14.80 -4.76 12.93
N HIS A 95 15.57 -5.86 12.89
CA HIS A 95 15.43 -7.04 11.99
C HIS A 95 16.26 -6.99 10.69
N GLY A 96 17.10 -5.97 10.54
CA GLY A 96 18.17 -5.87 9.53
C GLY A 96 17.70 -5.41 8.15
N GLU A 97 16.63 -4.64 8.13
CA GLU A 97 16.21 -3.75 7.05
C GLU A 97 17.36 -2.81 6.66
N ARG A 98 17.26 -2.29 5.44
CA ARG A 98 18.22 -1.31 4.92
C ARG A 98 17.59 0.07 4.95
N LYS A 99 18.29 1.01 5.59
CA LYS A 99 17.94 2.43 5.57
C LYS A 99 18.46 3.05 4.27
N TYR A 100 17.57 3.69 3.52
CA TYR A 100 17.92 4.45 2.33
C TYR A 100 17.66 5.94 2.56
N GLU A 101 18.56 6.77 2.05
CA GLU A 101 18.35 8.22 1.94
C GLU A 101 17.64 8.50 0.61
N LEU A 102 16.58 9.29 0.68
CA LEU A 102 15.66 9.58 -0.42
C LEU A 102 15.48 11.10 -0.54
N GLU A 103 15.48 11.62 -1.76
CA GLU A 103 15.03 12.98 -2.05
C GLU A 103 13.63 12.95 -2.66
N ILE A 104 12.68 13.65 -2.03
CA ILE A 104 11.28 13.65 -2.47
C ILE A 104 11.10 14.59 -3.65
N LEU A 105 10.66 14.05 -4.79
CA LEU A 105 10.44 14.76 -6.04
C LEU A 105 8.97 15.18 -6.20
N SER A 106 8.03 14.35 -5.76
CA SER A 106 6.61 14.68 -5.68
C SER A 106 5.95 13.98 -4.49
N CYS A 107 4.86 14.58 -4.01
CA CYS A 107 4.04 14.08 -2.93
C CYS A 107 2.58 14.40 -3.26
N GLU A 108 1.78 13.36 -3.51
CA GLU A 108 0.38 13.45 -3.90
C GLU A 108 -0.46 12.59 -2.97
N ARG A 109 -1.70 13.00 -2.68
CA ARG A 109 -2.64 12.13 -1.95
C ARG A 109 -2.89 10.86 -2.76
N LEU A 110 -2.86 9.70 -2.10
CA LEU A 110 -2.92 8.40 -2.74
C LEU A 110 -4.19 8.22 -3.58
N LEU A 111 -5.38 8.37 -2.99
CA LEU A 111 -6.64 8.10 -3.68
C LEU A 111 -6.85 8.98 -4.93
N PRO A 112 -6.66 10.32 -4.88
CA PRO A 112 -6.72 11.14 -6.09
C PRO A 112 -5.69 10.75 -7.15
N ALA A 113 -4.46 10.42 -6.74
CA ALA A 113 -3.42 10.00 -7.68
C ALA A 113 -3.78 8.68 -8.38
N LEU A 114 -4.35 7.72 -7.64
CA LEU A 114 -4.84 6.45 -8.18
C LEU A 114 -5.99 6.65 -9.18
N GLN A 115 -6.94 7.52 -8.83
CA GLN A 115 -8.09 7.81 -9.69
C GLN A 115 -7.69 8.53 -10.99
N ALA A 116 -6.65 9.36 -10.94
CA ALA A 116 -6.14 10.09 -12.10
C ALA A 116 -5.32 9.22 -13.09
N LEU A 117 -5.08 7.95 -12.77
CA LEU A 117 -4.36 7.04 -13.67
C LEU A 117 -5.20 6.77 -14.93
N PRO A 118 -4.59 6.82 -16.13
CA PRO A 118 -5.32 6.52 -17.34
C PRO A 118 -5.81 5.08 -17.33
N GLU A 119 -6.96 4.84 -17.94
CA GLU A 119 -7.47 3.48 -18.10
C GLU A 119 -6.48 2.64 -18.92
N GLU A 120 -6.27 1.40 -18.47
CA GLU A 120 -5.25 0.48 -19.01
C GLU A 120 -3.80 1.00 -18.89
N SER A 121 -3.52 1.94 -17.98
CA SER A 121 -2.16 2.47 -17.74
C SER A 121 -1.11 1.38 -17.50
N THR A 122 -1.55 0.23 -17.01
CA THR A 122 -0.73 -0.94 -16.67
C THR A 122 -1.54 -2.21 -16.81
N SER A 123 -1.02 -3.20 -17.53
CA SER A 123 -1.61 -4.53 -17.69
C SER A 123 -1.33 -5.43 -16.48
N TRP A 124 -1.72 -5.00 -15.27
CA TRP A 124 -1.63 -5.88 -14.11
C TRP A 124 -2.80 -6.86 -14.08
N ASN A 125 -2.61 -8.02 -13.46
CA ASN A 125 -3.65 -9.05 -13.33
C ASN A 125 -3.75 -9.48 -11.87
N LEU A 126 -4.93 -9.90 -11.44
CA LEU A 126 -5.06 -10.55 -10.14
C LEU A 126 -4.19 -11.81 -10.12
N GLN A 127 -3.57 -12.09 -8.97
CA GLN A 127 -2.67 -13.22 -8.82
C GLN A 127 -3.39 -14.54 -9.14
N GLY A 128 -2.87 -15.26 -10.12
CA GLY A 128 -3.25 -16.65 -10.40
C GLY A 128 -2.43 -17.63 -9.55
N ILE A 129 -3.08 -18.70 -9.10
CA ILE A 129 -2.47 -19.84 -8.42
C ILE A 129 -2.65 -21.06 -9.31
N GLY A 130 -1.54 -21.71 -9.65
CA GLY A 130 -1.56 -22.98 -10.38
C GLY A 130 -1.68 -24.16 -9.43
N SER A 131 -2.58 -25.09 -9.72
CA SER A 131 -2.76 -26.34 -8.99
C SER A 131 -2.88 -27.53 -9.95
N GLU A 132 -2.85 -28.75 -9.41
CA GLU A 132 -3.12 -29.97 -10.18
C GLU A 132 -4.51 -29.98 -10.84
N GLN A 133 -5.45 -29.19 -10.31
CA GLN A 133 -6.83 -29.08 -10.80
C GLN A 133 -7.01 -27.94 -11.80
N GLY A 134 -5.95 -27.21 -12.12
CA GLY A 134 -5.96 -26.04 -13.01
C GLY A 134 -5.55 -24.76 -12.29
N ASN A 135 -5.71 -23.64 -12.98
CA ASN A 135 -5.39 -22.31 -12.46
C ASN A 135 -6.66 -21.65 -11.94
N PHE A 136 -6.56 -21.00 -10.78
CA PHE A 136 -7.63 -20.17 -10.19
C PHE A 136 -7.03 -18.86 -9.65
N LEU A 137 -7.86 -17.89 -9.30
CA LEU A 137 -7.37 -16.63 -8.72
C LEU A 137 -7.18 -16.78 -7.21
N ALA A 138 -6.15 -16.17 -6.62
CA ALA A 138 -5.93 -16.19 -5.17
C ALA A 138 -7.18 -15.71 -4.39
N TRP A 139 -7.94 -14.81 -4.99
CA TRP A 139 -9.22 -14.29 -4.48
C TRP A 139 -10.38 -15.31 -4.45
N ASP A 140 -10.24 -16.50 -5.04
CA ASP A 140 -11.24 -17.59 -4.94
C ASP A 140 -11.12 -18.37 -3.62
N GLU A 141 -9.93 -18.41 -3.00
CA GLU A 141 -9.59 -19.25 -1.83
C GLU A 141 -9.42 -18.46 -0.52
N LEU A 142 -10.26 -17.44 -0.34
CA LEU A 142 -10.21 -16.58 0.85
C LEU A 142 -10.59 -17.38 2.10
N HIS A 143 -9.71 -17.37 3.10
CA HIS A 143 -10.00 -17.85 4.45
C HIS A 143 -10.69 -16.76 5.28
N TRP A 144 -10.24 -15.51 5.10
CA TRP A 144 -10.82 -14.32 5.73
C TRP A 144 -10.77 -13.15 4.75
N CYS A 145 -11.77 -12.28 4.81
CA CYS A 145 -11.83 -11.05 4.02
C CYS A 145 -12.47 -9.91 4.84
N GLY A 146 -11.85 -8.74 4.76
CA GLY A 146 -12.31 -7.49 5.35
C GLY A 146 -12.49 -6.41 4.28
N ARG A 147 -13.41 -5.48 4.53
CA ARG A 147 -13.76 -4.38 3.63
C ARG A 147 -13.95 -3.07 4.38
N ALA A 148 -13.44 -1.99 3.82
CA ALA A 148 -13.79 -0.63 4.23
C ALA A 148 -14.23 0.22 3.03
N LEU A 149 -15.06 1.23 3.30
CA LEU A 149 -15.37 2.31 2.35
C LEU A 149 -14.63 3.56 2.79
N VAL A 150 -13.79 4.12 1.92
CA VAL A 150 -12.94 5.28 2.23
C VAL A 150 -13.03 6.28 1.08
N GLU A 151 -13.57 7.47 1.35
CA GLU A 151 -13.76 8.55 0.36
C GLU A 151 -14.42 8.10 -0.97
N GLY A 152 -15.32 7.11 -0.92
CA GLY A 152 -16.02 6.57 -2.10
C GLY A 152 -15.31 5.39 -2.78
N PHE A 153 -14.12 5.00 -2.31
CA PHE A 153 -13.41 3.80 -2.78
C PHE A 153 -13.68 2.61 -1.86
N THR A 154 -13.66 1.41 -2.43
CA THR A 154 -13.74 0.15 -1.66
C THR A 154 -12.32 -0.38 -1.44
N TYR A 155 -11.90 -0.48 -0.19
CA TYR A 155 -10.70 -1.23 0.20
C TYR A 155 -11.09 -2.65 0.58
N LEU A 156 -10.37 -3.63 0.06
CA LEU A 156 -10.44 -5.03 0.46
C LEU A 156 -9.09 -5.50 0.97
N THR A 157 -9.12 -6.30 2.02
CA THR A 157 -7.98 -7.09 2.47
C THR A 157 -8.43 -8.53 2.70
N ALA A 158 -7.57 -9.49 2.41
CA ALA A 158 -7.90 -10.90 2.59
C ALA A 158 -6.65 -11.72 2.87
N ASN A 159 -6.87 -12.88 3.50
CA ASN A 159 -5.86 -13.91 3.64
C ASN A 159 -6.36 -15.19 2.97
N THR A 160 -5.47 -15.90 2.28
CA THR A 160 -5.77 -17.21 1.70
C THR A 160 -5.46 -18.33 2.69
N SER A 161 -5.91 -19.55 2.38
CA SER A 161 -5.59 -20.73 3.18
C SER A 161 -4.10 -21.10 3.17
N ASN A 162 -3.33 -20.58 2.20
CA ASN A 162 -1.89 -20.81 2.06
C ASN A 162 -1.07 -19.61 2.56
N GLU A 163 -1.60 -18.86 3.52
CA GLU A 163 -0.94 -17.74 4.20
C GLU A 163 -0.57 -16.55 3.28
N ALA A 164 -1.16 -16.48 2.07
CA ALA A 164 -0.98 -15.30 1.24
C ALA A 164 -1.87 -14.15 1.73
N HIS A 165 -1.31 -12.95 1.80
CA HIS A 165 -2.02 -11.72 2.12
C HIS A 165 -2.32 -10.93 0.85
N LEU A 166 -3.55 -10.43 0.73
CA LEU A 166 -4.04 -9.74 -0.45
C LEU A 166 -4.64 -8.40 -0.04
N GLU A 167 -4.38 -7.36 -0.82
CA GLU A 167 -5.07 -6.06 -0.70
C GLU A 167 -5.55 -5.58 -2.07
N LEU A 168 -6.70 -4.90 -2.11
CA LEU A 168 -7.20 -4.20 -3.29
C LEU A 168 -7.80 -2.84 -2.91
N ILE A 169 -7.57 -1.83 -3.74
CA ILE A 169 -8.37 -0.59 -3.75
C ILE A 169 -9.15 -0.56 -5.06
N LEU A 170 -10.47 -0.37 -4.93
CA LEU A 170 -11.43 -0.45 -6.02
C LEU A 170 -12.22 0.85 -6.15
N GLU A 171 -12.54 1.20 -7.39
CA GLU A 171 -13.49 2.25 -7.75
C GLU A 171 -14.69 1.62 -8.44
N GLU A 172 -15.89 1.98 -7.98
CA GLU A 172 -17.16 1.63 -8.65
C GLU A 172 -17.63 2.85 -9.46
N SER A 173 -17.83 2.66 -10.77
CA SER A 173 -18.35 3.71 -11.67
C SER A 173 -19.53 3.15 -12.46
N GLY A 174 -20.74 3.40 -11.96
CA GLY A 174 -21.95 2.79 -12.51
C GLY A 174 -21.94 1.27 -12.31
N ASP A 175 -22.07 0.52 -13.40
CA ASP A 175 -22.02 -0.95 -13.40
C ASP A 175 -20.60 -1.51 -13.57
N GLU A 176 -19.59 -0.64 -13.62
CA GLU A 176 -18.20 -1.02 -13.85
C GLU A 176 -17.40 -0.98 -12.54
N LEU A 177 -16.51 -1.96 -12.40
CA LEU A 177 -15.61 -2.11 -11.25
C LEU A 177 -14.17 -1.99 -11.74
N PHE A 178 -13.44 -1.02 -11.21
CA PHE A 178 -12.05 -0.77 -11.54
C PHE A 178 -11.16 -1.14 -10.37
N GLY A 179 -10.13 -1.95 -10.63
CA GLY A 179 -9.01 -2.09 -9.70
C GLY A 179 -8.04 -0.94 -9.90
N LEU A 180 -7.58 -0.33 -8.82
CA LEU A 180 -6.63 0.79 -8.84
C LEU A 180 -5.27 0.43 -8.24
N PHE A 181 -5.28 -0.46 -7.25
CA PHE A 181 -4.10 -0.91 -6.53
C PHE A 181 -4.32 -2.35 -6.08
N SER A 182 -3.27 -3.17 -6.17
CA SER A 182 -3.27 -4.57 -5.73
C SER A 182 -1.98 -4.88 -5.00
N VAL A 183 -2.10 -5.54 -3.85
CA VAL A 183 -0.97 -6.14 -3.12
C VAL A 183 -1.17 -7.64 -3.06
N HIS A 184 -0.09 -8.36 -3.28
CA HIS A 184 0.01 -9.78 -3.01
C HIS A 184 1.30 -10.04 -2.24
N ILE A 185 1.17 -10.68 -1.08
CA ILE A 185 2.29 -11.10 -0.24
C ILE A 185 2.18 -12.59 -0.03
N ASP A 186 3.24 -13.31 -0.37
CA ASP A 186 3.35 -14.76 -0.17
C ASP A 186 4.81 -15.12 0.19
N PRO A 187 5.13 -16.40 0.44
CA PRO A 187 6.51 -16.81 0.68
C PRO A 187 7.48 -16.52 -0.48
N GLY A 188 6.96 -16.26 -1.68
CA GLY A 188 7.72 -15.86 -2.87
C GLY A 188 8.07 -14.37 -2.92
N GLY A 189 7.41 -13.54 -2.12
CA GLY A 189 7.76 -12.13 -1.94
C GLY A 189 6.54 -11.21 -1.79
N THR A 190 6.80 -9.93 -2.00
CA THR A 190 5.78 -8.87 -1.97
C THR A 190 5.66 -8.22 -3.34
N PHE A 191 4.44 -8.18 -3.86
CA PHE A 191 4.12 -7.66 -5.18
C PHE A 191 3.12 -6.52 -5.03
N HIS A 192 3.47 -5.36 -5.60
CA HIS A 192 2.64 -4.17 -5.62
C HIS A 192 2.35 -3.80 -7.06
N GLU A 193 1.08 -3.76 -7.41
CA GLU A 193 0.60 -3.35 -8.73
C GLU A 193 -0.31 -2.13 -8.58
N MET A 194 -0.17 -1.19 -9.50
CA MET A 194 -0.96 0.05 -9.49
C MET A 194 -1.32 0.42 -10.92
N GLY A 195 -2.57 0.80 -11.10
CA GLY A 195 -3.11 1.25 -12.35
C GLY A 195 -4.60 1.03 -12.41
N ARG A 196 -5.26 1.77 -13.29
CA ARG A 196 -6.71 1.75 -13.43
C ARG A 196 -7.12 0.70 -14.46
N LYS A 197 -7.53 -0.47 -13.99
CA LYS A 197 -7.95 -1.61 -14.81
C LYS A 197 -9.43 -1.93 -14.58
N GLN A 198 -10.21 -1.99 -15.66
CA GLN A 198 -11.56 -2.53 -15.59
C GLN A 198 -11.49 -4.04 -15.29
N LEU A 199 -12.12 -4.46 -14.20
CA LEU A 199 -12.25 -5.88 -13.86
C LEU A 199 -13.37 -6.49 -14.71
N THR A 200 -13.05 -7.55 -15.43
CA THR A 200 -14.00 -8.24 -16.32
C THR A 200 -13.97 -9.75 -16.09
N GLY A 201 -14.98 -10.46 -16.61
CA GLY A 201 -15.04 -11.92 -16.58
C GLY A 201 -14.85 -12.51 -15.17
N GLU A 202 -13.82 -13.33 -15.03
CA GLU A 202 -13.51 -14.00 -13.77
C GLU A 202 -13.01 -13.05 -12.68
N GLU A 203 -12.14 -12.09 -12.99
CA GLU A 203 -11.62 -11.12 -12.01
C GLU A 203 -12.77 -10.35 -11.34
N ARG A 204 -13.74 -9.91 -12.15
CA ARG A 204 -14.95 -9.24 -11.64
C ARG A 204 -15.76 -10.17 -10.73
N ARG A 205 -16.01 -11.41 -11.18
CA ARG A 205 -16.79 -12.40 -10.43
C ARG A 205 -16.20 -12.65 -9.04
N VAL A 206 -14.89 -12.85 -8.94
CA VAL A 206 -14.22 -13.17 -7.67
C VAL A 206 -14.21 -11.98 -6.73
N VAL A 207 -13.94 -10.78 -7.25
CA VAL A 207 -13.92 -9.56 -6.43
C VAL A 207 -15.32 -9.20 -5.96
N GLU A 208 -16.35 -9.27 -6.79
CA GLU A 208 -17.73 -9.04 -6.34
C GLU A 208 -18.16 -10.04 -5.27
N ARG A 209 -17.73 -11.30 -5.37
CA ARG A 209 -17.96 -12.31 -4.33
C ARG A 209 -17.22 -11.92 -3.04
N ALA A 210 -15.96 -11.50 -3.13
CA ALA A 210 -15.18 -11.04 -1.97
C ALA A 210 -15.87 -9.85 -1.29
N ILE A 211 -16.30 -8.83 -2.04
CA ILE A 211 -17.04 -7.66 -1.53
C ILE A 211 -18.30 -8.08 -0.75
N LYS A 212 -19.02 -9.09 -1.23
CA LYS A 212 -20.26 -9.60 -0.60
C LYS A 212 -20.00 -10.40 0.68
N LEU A 213 -18.85 -11.08 0.76
CA LEU A 213 -18.49 -11.93 1.91
C LEU A 213 -17.63 -11.20 2.95
N ALA A 214 -17.09 -10.04 2.61
CA ALA A 214 -16.16 -9.31 3.45
C ALA A 214 -16.84 -8.76 4.72
N HIS A 215 -16.10 -8.85 5.83
CA HIS A 215 -16.50 -8.24 7.09
C HIS A 215 -16.22 -6.74 7.04
N PRO A 216 -17.13 -5.88 7.54
CA PRO A 216 -16.85 -4.45 7.62
C PRO A 216 -15.69 -4.19 8.59
N LEU A 217 -14.71 -3.41 8.14
CA LEU A 217 -13.60 -2.93 8.93
C LEU A 217 -13.93 -1.55 9.51
N GLN A 218 -13.36 -1.28 10.67
CA GLN A 218 -13.48 -0.01 11.37
C GLN A 218 -12.12 0.35 11.92
N ASP A 219 -11.90 1.65 12.08
CA ASP A 219 -10.71 2.19 12.71
C ASP A 219 -10.56 1.65 14.13
N SER A 220 -9.38 1.10 14.44
CA SER A 220 -9.04 0.65 15.79
C SER A 220 -8.81 1.82 16.76
N GLN A 221 -8.42 2.99 16.23
CA GLN A 221 -8.14 4.19 16.99
C GLN A 221 -9.07 5.34 16.61
N ALA A 222 -9.30 6.24 17.58
CA ALA A 222 -10.00 7.49 17.31
C ALA A 222 -9.21 8.36 16.33
N LEU A 223 -9.91 9.27 15.65
CA LEU A 223 -9.28 10.21 14.73
C LEU A 223 -8.24 11.06 15.46
N TYR A 224 -6.98 10.91 15.05
CA TYR A 224 -5.82 11.58 15.64
C TYR A 224 -5.02 12.40 14.62
N LEU A 225 -5.19 12.13 13.32
CA LEU A 225 -4.56 12.89 12.24
C LEU A 225 -5.42 14.09 11.87
N VAL A 226 -4.78 15.27 11.81
CA VAL A 226 -5.39 16.52 11.36
C VAL A 226 -4.55 17.15 10.25
N GLN A 227 -5.19 17.94 9.38
CA GLN A 227 -4.48 18.65 8.30
C GLN A 227 -3.68 19.85 8.83
#